data_AF-A0A368FEV4-F1
#
_entry.id   AF-A0A368FEV4-F1
#
_cell.length_a   1.000
_cell.length_b   1.000
_cell.length_c   1.000
_cell.angle_alpha   90.00
_cell.angle_beta   90.00
_cell.angle_gamma   90.00
#
_symmetry.space_group_name_H-M   'P 1'
#
loop_
_entity.id
_entity.type
_entity.pdbx_description
1 polymer ?
#
loop_
_entity_poly.entity_id
_entity_poly.type
_entity_poly.pdbx_seq_one_letter_code
_entity_poly.pdbx_strand_id
1 'polypeptide(L)'
;MFSASRPTHSSRFSSTTFDSRLHGNVTSTMYSRSIFLFVFVVRDVAASFLRVESGHQRILIDGRDPYVGFFTRILFHQPTCINAVTIHCLKPLTGAEEIDILYSECDHGHWKVAHYTNTKETFTLRNEVVARQLSISSPLVLSIIDVQVESCGSRNLTIPPERCRTSHPRRHGKQKLAIRARDYGRRRRKRSIEYVLPAVYRADASPYDIPVDVVIPSDRTIVVEPCVTLRFGDEAGFTIHGVLIVNGTKSAPVNFEPEGSQWKGLEFINGTVVMY
;
A
#
# COMPACT_ATOMS: atom_id res chain seq x y z
N MET A 1 -55.75 38.95 -13.46
CA MET A 1 -54.91 40.03 -14.02
C MET A 1 -53.87 39.38 -14.91
N PHE A 2 -54.03 39.53 -16.24
CA PHE A 2 -53.16 39.20 -17.41
C PHE A 2 -52.30 37.91 -17.35
N SER A 3 -52.59 36.81 -18.06
CA SER A 3 -52.94 36.49 -19.47
C SER A 3 -51.78 36.57 -20.49
N ALA A 4 -51.41 35.37 -20.97
CA ALA A 4 -51.01 34.93 -22.33
C ALA A 4 -49.93 35.72 -23.10
N SER A 5 -49.09 35.17 -23.99
CA SER A 5 -49.31 34.14 -25.01
C SER A 5 -47.98 33.78 -25.72
N ARG A 6 -47.82 32.51 -26.15
CA ARG A 6 -46.98 32.07 -27.30
C ARG A 6 -47.69 32.51 -28.63
N PRO A 7 -47.24 32.30 -29.91
CA PRO A 7 -46.39 31.18 -30.42
C PRO A 7 -45.64 31.37 -31.79
N THR A 8 -45.10 30.24 -32.30
CA THR A 8 -44.96 29.80 -33.73
C THR A 8 -43.96 30.49 -34.66
N HIS A 9 -43.33 29.87 -35.68
CA HIS A 9 -43.76 28.89 -36.71
C HIS A 9 -42.47 28.26 -37.34
N SER A 10 -42.25 26.96 -37.53
CA SER A 10 -42.83 25.94 -38.45
C SER A 10 -42.35 25.94 -39.92
N SER A 11 -41.73 24.80 -40.31
CA SER A 11 -41.68 24.11 -41.63
C SER A 11 -40.83 24.75 -42.76
N ARG A 12 -40.26 24.07 -43.77
CA ARG A 12 -40.56 22.77 -44.42
C ARG A 12 -39.41 22.32 -45.35
N PHE A 13 -39.43 21.02 -45.68
CA PHE A 13 -38.71 20.25 -46.72
C PHE A 13 -38.61 20.85 -48.15
N SER A 14 -37.59 20.41 -48.91
CA SER A 14 -37.56 20.11 -50.37
C SER A 14 -36.21 19.40 -50.67
N SER A 15 -36.13 18.08 -50.90
CA SER A 15 -36.39 17.26 -52.12
C SER A 15 -35.39 17.43 -53.28
N THR A 16 -34.79 16.28 -53.67
CA THR A 16 -34.31 15.86 -55.03
C THR A 16 -33.12 16.63 -55.63
N THR A 17 -32.15 16.06 -56.36
CA THR A 17 -32.12 14.86 -57.22
C THR A 17 -30.67 14.48 -57.55
N PHE A 18 -30.51 13.23 -57.97
CA PHE A 18 -29.33 12.57 -58.55
C PHE A 18 -28.94 13.16 -59.91
N ASP A 19 -27.66 13.44 -60.17
CA ASP A 19 -27.07 13.29 -61.51
C ASP A 19 -25.53 13.16 -61.45
N SER A 20 -24.99 12.58 -62.50
CA SER A 20 -23.69 11.94 -62.61
C SER A 20 -22.83 12.56 -63.72
N ARG A 21 -21.50 12.49 -63.51
CA ARG A 21 -20.39 12.75 -64.44
C ARG A 21 -20.10 14.21 -64.79
N LEU A 22 -18.85 14.63 -64.53
CA LEU A 22 -17.89 14.98 -65.59
C LEU A 22 -16.48 15.24 -65.01
N HIS A 23 -15.50 14.89 -65.84
CA HIS A 23 -14.05 14.95 -65.63
C HIS A 23 -13.52 16.34 -65.22
N GLY A 24 -12.39 16.33 -64.49
CA GLY A 24 -11.52 17.49 -64.39
C GLY A 24 -10.34 17.28 -63.44
N ASN A 25 -9.18 16.93 -64.00
CA ASN A 25 -7.89 16.98 -63.31
C ASN A 25 -7.62 18.37 -62.74
N VAL A 26 -7.25 18.48 -61.47
CA VAL A 26 -6.44 19.61 -60.99
C VAL A 26 -5.33 19.13 -60.07
N THR A 27 -4.16 19.61 -60.44
CA THR A 27 -2.80 19.43 -59.94
C THR A 27 -2.60 19.64 -58.45
N SER A 28 -1.73 18.77 -57.91
CA SER A 28 -1.07 18.84 -56.60
C SER A 28 -0.58 20.25 -56.24
N THR A 29 -1.02 20.75 -55.09
CA THR A 29 -0.30 21.75 -54.29
C THR A 29 0.13 21.09 -52.99
N MET A 30 1.43 20.82 -52.86
CA MET A 30 2.08 20.36 -51.63
C MET A 30 1.91 21.42 -50.54
N TYR A 31 1.04 21.18 -49.57
CA TYR A 31 1.11 21.85 -48.28
C TYR A 31 2.12 21.11 -47.40
N SER A 32 3.26 21.75 -47.15
CA SER A 32 4.25 21.34 -46.15
C SER A 32 3.57 21.32 -44.78
N ARG A 33 3.27 20.12 -44.27
CA ARG A 33 2.85 19.92 -42.89
C ARG A 33 4.10 19.66 -42.06
N SER A 34 4.56 20.70 -41.37
CA SER A 34 5.53 20.55 -40.27
C SER A 34 4.93 19.63 -39.23
N ILE A 35 5.42 18.38 -39.20
CA ILE A 35 5.11 17.41 -38.16
C ILE A 35 5.91 17.86 -36.92
N PHE A 36 5.23 18.50 -35.97
CA PHE A 36 5.76 18.65 -34.62
C PHE A 36 5.81 17.26 -33.99
N LEU A 37 6.99 16.63 -34.05
CA LEU A 37 7.34 15.48 -33.25
C LEU A 37 7.34 15.93 -31.78
N PHE A 38 6.20 15.78 -31.11
CA PHE A 38 6.18 15.69 -29.66
C PHE A 38 6.96 14.44 -29.28
N VAL A 39 8.24 14.61 -29.00
CA VAL A 39 9.04 13.62 -28.28
C VAL A 39 8.45 13.58 -26.87
N PHE A 40 7.46 12.72 -26.67
CA PHE A 40 7.12 12.25 -25.34
C PHE A 40 8.38 11.57 -24.81
N VAL A 41 9.05 12.21 -23.85
CA VAL A 41 10.06 11.55 -23.03
C VAL A 41 9.32 10.48 -22.24
N VAL A 42 9.27 9.28 -22.80
CA VAL A 42 8.87 8.07 -22.08
C VAL A 42 9.92 7.90 -21.00
N ARG A 43 9.61 8.32 -19.77
CA ARG A 43 10.38 7.88 -18.60
C ARG A 43 10.28 6.36 -18.61
N ASP A 44 11.43 5.69 -18.62
CA ASP A 44 11.63 4.25 -18.76
C ASP A 44 10.53 3.39 -18.12
N VAL A 45 9.56 2.96 -18.93
CA VAL A 45 8.67 1.85 -18.58
C VAL A 45 9.40 0.57 -18.98
N ALA A 46 10.41 0.21 -18.21
CA ALA A 46 11.17 -1.02 -18.42
C ALA A 46 11.26 -1.84 -17.13
N ALA A 47 10.12 -2.09 -16.48
CA ALA A 47 10.00 -3.36 -15.77
C ALA A 47 9.92 -4.44 -16.86
N SER A 48 11.03 -5.15 -17.10
CA SER A 48 11.08 -6.27 -18.03
C SER A 48 10.23 -7.43 -17.49
N PHE A 49 8.92 -7.37 -17.72
CA PHE A 49 7.94 -8.38 -17.31
C PHE A 49 8.13 -9.63 -18.17
N LEU A 50 8.50 -10.75 -17.54
CA LEU A 50 8.65 -12.01 -18.26
C LEU A 50 7.34 -12.81 -18.26
N ARG A 51 6.56 -12.73 -17.17
CA ARG A 51 5.35 -13.53 -17.00
C ARG A 51 4.44 -13.02 -15.87
N VAL A 52 3.14 -13.13 -16.10
CA VAL A 52 2.10 -13.02 -15.07
C VAL A 52 1.47 -14.39 -14.84
N GLU A 53 1.31 -14.78 -13.58
CA GLU A 53 0.63 -16.00 -13.17
C GLU A 53 -0.52 -15.65 -12.23
N SER A 54 -1.71 -16.18 -12.48
CA SER A 54 -2.84 -16.06 -11.56
C SER A 54 -3.31 -17.42 -11.09
N GLY A 55 -3.94 -17.45 -9.92
CA GLY A 55 -4.55 -18.66 -9.40
C GLY A 55 -4.94 -18.51 -7.95
N HIS A 56 -5.14 -19.64 -7.27
CA HIS A 56 -5.37 -19.68 -5.83
C HIS A 56 -4.36 -20.61 -5.15
N GLN A 57 -4.04 -20.32 -3.89
CA GLN A 57 -3.17 -21.15 -3.07
C GLN A 57 -3.32 -20.77 -1.59
N ARG A 58 -2.81 -21.62 -0.69
CA ARG A 58 -2.74 -21.29 0.73
C ARG A 58 -1.64 -20.26 0.98
N ILE A 59 -1.96 -19.22 1.75
CA ILE A 59 -1.08 -18.13 2.13
C ILE A 59 -0.98 -18.10 3.66
N LEU A 60 0.25 -18.06 4.14
CA LEU A 60 0.59 -17.99 5.55
C LEU A 60 1.45 -16.73 5.75
N ILE A 61 0.92 -15.75 6.47
CA ILE A 61 1.66 -14.57 6.89
C ILE A 61 1.95 -14.73 8.38
N ASP A 62 3.22 -14.58 8.77
CA ASP A 62 3.60 -14.72 10.17
C ASP A 62 2.79 -13.73 11.04
N GLY A 63 2.10 -14.24 12.06
CA GLY A 63 1.26 -13.44 12.97
C GLY A 63 -0.18 -13.19 12.50
N ARG A 64 -0.61 -13.81 11.40
CA ARG A 64 -2.01 -13.76 10.91
C ARG A 64 -2.56 -15.18 10.69
N ASP A 65 -3.88 -15.30 10.70
CA ASP A 65 -4.53 -16.57 10.37
C ASP A 65 -4.28 -16.94 8.90
N PRO A 66 -3.91 -18.20 8.61
CA PRO A 66 -3.75 -18.66 7.23
C PRO A 66 -5.06 -18.57 6.45
N TYR A 67 -4.97 -18.17 5.18
CA TYR A 67 -6.13 -18.13 4.28
C TYR A 67 -5.82 -18.79 2.93
N VAL A 68 -6.87 -19.14 2.20
CA VAL A 68 -6.75 -19.55 0.79
C VAL A 68 -6.94 -18.28 -0.04
N GLY A 69 -5.86 -17.81 -0.64
CA GLY A 69 -5.84 -16.55 -1.38
C GLY A 69 -5.86 -16.75 -2.88
N PHE A 70 -6.63 -15.92 -3.58
CA PHE A 70 -6.46 -15.64 -5.00
C PHE A 70 -5.25 -14.73 -5.18
N PHE A 71 -4.41 -15.00 -6.16
CA PHE A 71 -3.23 -14.21 -6.43
C PHE A 71 -3.09 -13.87 -7.90
N THR A 72 -2.46 -12.72 -8.14
CA THR A 72 -1.82 -12.34 -9.40
C THR A 72 -0.36 -12.08 -9.09
N ARG A 73 0.51 -12.90 -9.67
CA ARG A 73 1.95 -12.90 -9.46
C ARG A 73 2.66 -12.44 -10.71
N ILE A 74 3.53 -11.46 -10.52
CA ILE A 74 4.41 -10.91 -11.53
C ILE A 74 5.81 -11.51 -11.31
N LEU A 75 6.38 -12.07 -12.36
CA LEU A 75 7.76 -12.55 -12.39
C LEU A 75 8.60 -11.59 -13.25
N PHE A 76 9.62 -10.99 -12.61
CA PHE A 76 10.52 -10.04 -13.26
C PHE A 76 11.72 -10.78 -13.87
N HIS A 77 12.16 -10.35 -15.05
CA HIS A 77 13.35 -10.93 -15.70
C HIS A 77 14.64 -10.65 -14.92
N GLN A 78 14.71 -9.47 -14.29
CA GLN A 78 15.82 -9.03 -13.46
C GLN A 78 15.28 -8.51 -12.12
N PRO A 79 16.13 -8.51 -11.07
CA PRO A 79 15.82 -7.80 -9.83
C PRO A 79 15.31 -6.39 -10.11
N THR A 80 14.04 -6.15 -9.78
CA THR A 80 13.37 -4.87 -10.04
C THR A 80 13.17 -4.15 -8.73
N CYS A 81 13.61 -2.90 -8.66
CA CYS A 81 13.30 -2.05 -7.51
C CYS A 81 11.91 -1.46 -7.69
N ILE A 82 11.08 -1.54 -6.65
CA ILE A 82 9.67 -1.17 -6.67
C ILE A 82 9.43 -0.21 -5.51
N ASN A 83 8.84 0.95 -5.82
CA ASN A 83 8.40 1.93 -4.82
C ASN A 83 6.87 1.97 -4.68
N ALA A 84 6.13 1.71 -5.74
CA ALA A 84 4.67 1.69 -5.75
C ALA A 84 4.14 0.71 -6.80
N VAL A 85 2.90 0.30 -6.62
CA VAL A 85 2.17 -0.57 -7.54
C VAL A 85 0.79 0.02 -7.76
N THR A 86 0.43 0.29 -9.01
CA THR A 86 -0.92 0.71 -9.38
C THR A 86 -1.69 -0.50 -9.88
N ILE A 87 -2.82 -0.81 -9.23
CA ILE A 87 -3.63 -2.01 -9.50
C ILE A 87 -5.00 -1.57 -10.00
N HIS A 88 -5.24 -1.76 -11.29
CA HIS A 88 -6.53 -1.48 -11.90
C HIS A 88 -7.43 -2.71 -11.81
N CYS A 89 -8.56 -2.57 -11.12
CA CYS A 89 -9.55 -3.64 -10.93
C CYS A 89 -10.92 -3.21 -11.47
N LEU A 90 -11.73 -4.16 -11.96
CA LEU A 90 -13.13 -3.88 -12.32
C LEU A 90 -13.96 -3.41 -11.11
N LYS A 91 -13.61 -3.89 -9.92
CA LYS A 91 -14.15 -3.42 -8.63
C LYS A 91 -13.05 -2.63 -7.91
N PRO A 92 -13.28 -1.35 -7.56
CA PRO A 92 -12.28 -0.55 -6.85
C PRO A 92 -11.88 -1.21 -5.54
N LEU A 93 -10.58 -1.17 -5.23
CA LEU A 93 -10.06 -1.64 -3.96
C LEU A 93 -10.19 -0.51 -2.94
N THR A 94 -11.10 -0.64 -1.97
CA THR A 94 -11.48 0.47 -1.09
C THR A 94 -10.71 0.52 0.22
N GLY A 95 -9.95 -0.54 0.55
CA GLY A 95 -9.20 -0.63 1.81
C GLY A 95 -7.93 -1.47 1.74
N ALA A 96 -7.14 -1.39 2.80
CA ALA A 96 -5.89 -2.14 2.96
C ALA A 96 -6.09 -3.61 3.35
N GLU A 97 -7.27 -3.98 3.85
CA GLU A 97 -7.59 -5.36 4.27
C GLU A 97 -7.94 -6.29 3.10
N GLU A 98 -8.15 -5.72 1.91
CA GLU A 98 -8.61 -6.46 0.75
C GLU A 98 -7.48 -7.24 0.08
N ILE A 99 -6.22 -6.80 0.21
CA ILE A 99 -5.08 -7.42 -0.46
C ILE A 99 -3.85 -7.52 0.45
N ASP A 100 -2.98 -8.46 0.13
CA ASP A 100 -1.62 -8.57 0.62
C ASP A 100 -0.66 -8.46 -0.56
N ILE A 101 0.28 -7.52 -0.49
CA ILE A 101 1.39 -7.43 -1.45
C ILE A 101 2.56 -8.22 -0.88
N LEU A 102 2.89 -9.34 -1.51
CA LEU A 102 4.00 -10.20 -1.14
C LEU A 102 5.12 -10.09 -2.17
N TYR A 103 6.37 -10.15 -1.76
CA TYR A 103 7.50 -10.12 -2.68
C TYR A 103 8.58 -11.12 -2.31
N SER A 104 9.39 -11.51 -3.29
CA SER A 104 10.60 -12.31 -3.08
C SER A 104 11.74 -11.73 -3.90
N GLU A 105 12.92 -11.65 -3.28
CA GLU A 105 14.19 -11.33 -3.93
C GLU A 105 14.69 -12.49 -4.82
N CYS A 106 14.08 -13.68 -4.69
CA CYS A 106 14.55 -14.92 -5.32
C CYS A 106 13.52 -15.50 -6.30
N ASP A 107 13.96 -16.42 -7.17
CA ASP A 107 13.09 -17.11 -8.13
C ASP A 107 12.12 -18.09 -7.45
N HIS A 108 12.46 -18.55 -6.24
CA HIS A 108 11.63 -19.47 -5.46
C HIS A 108 11.70 -19.16 -3.97
N GLY A 109 10.54 -19.28 -3.31
CA GLY A 109 10.44 -19.16 -1.85
C GLY A 109 10.78 -17.77 -1.31
N HIS A 110 11.14 -17.71 -0.02
CA HIS A 110 11.59 -16.48 0.67
C HIS A 110 10.64 -15.28 0.53
N TRP A 111 9.35 -15.55 0.62
CA TRP A 111 8.33 -14.51 0.53
C TRP A 111 8.37 -13.59 1.75
N LYS A 112 8.14 -12.31 1.48
CA LYS A 112 8.04 -11.25 2.47
C LYS A 112 6.78 -10.45 2.23
N VAL A 113 6.23 -9.86 3.29
CA VAL A 113 5.10 -8.94 3.19
C VAL A 113 5.63 -7.54 2.93
N ALA A 114 5.09 -6.86 1.93
CA ALA A 114 5.30 -5.43 1.70
C ALA A 114 4.21 -4.65 2.43
N HIS A 115 4.63 -3.70 3.25
CA HIS A 115 3.73 -2.73 3.87
C HIS A 115 3.53 -1.56 2.92
N TYR A 116 2.31 -1.06 2.80
CA TYR A 116 1.98 0.02 1.88
C TYR A 116 1.00 1.02 2.49
N THR A 117 0.87 2.17 1.83
CA THR A 117 -0.27 3.08 1.93
C THR A 117 -1.07 2.99 0.63
N ASN A 118 -2.39 3.11 0.71
CA ASN A 118 -3.26 3.08 -0.46
C ASN A 118 -3.80 4.49 -0.72
N THR A 119 -3.61 4.98 -1.94
CA THR A 119 -4.31 6.15 -2.47
C THR A 119 -5.05 5.75 -3.75
N LYS A 120 -6.35 5.44 -3.63
CA LYS A 120 -7.22 4.95 -4.70
C LYS A 120 -6.80 3.58 -5.25
N GLU A 121 -6.06 3.58 -6.36
CA GLU A 121 -5.59 2.39 -7.07
C GLU A 121 -4.06 2.24 -6.97
N THR A 122 -3.37 3.23 -6.39
CA THR A 122 -1.92 3.23 -6.22
C THR A 122 -1.55 2.84 -4.79
N PHE A 123 -0.77 1.77 -4.68
CA PHE A 123 -0.27 1.19 -3.45
C PHE A 123 1.20 1.54 -3.30
N THR A 124 1.49 2.60 -2.55
CA THR A 124 2.86 3.08 -2.31
C THR A 124 3.50 2.28 -1.20
N LEU A 125 4.60 1.60 -1.48
CA LEU A 125 5.29 0.77 -0.50
C LEU A 125 5.98 1.66 0.54
N ARG A 126 5.79 1.34 1.82
CA ARG A 126 6.43 2.08 2.94
C ARG A 126 7.95 2.06 2.85
N ASN A 127 8.51 0.98 2.29
CA ASN A 127 9.92 0.86 1.98
C ASN A 127 10.06 0.41 0.54
N GLU A 128 11.02 0.98 -0.19
CA GLU A 128 11.43 0.48 -1.50
C GLU A 128 11.88 -0.98 -1.37
N VAL A 129 11.39 -1.85 -2.27
CA VAL A 129 11.73 -3.28 -2.26
C VAL A 129 12.39 -3.66 -3.56
N VAL A 130 13.36 -4.58 -3.49
CA VAL A 130 13.89 -5.22 -4.69
C VAL A 130 13.30 -6.62 -4.78
N ALA A 131 12.68 -6.93 -5.92
CA ALA A 131 11.95 -8.17 -6.10
C ALA A 131 12.26 -8.82 -7.46
N ARG A 132 12.31 -10.15 -7.46
CA ARG A 132 12.19 -10.99 -8.66
C ARG A 132 10.77 -11.53 -8.84
N GLN A 133 10.01 -11.59 -7.75
CA GLN A 133 8.59 -11.93 -7.79
C GLN A 133 7.80 -10.96 -6.92
N LEU A 134 6.66 -10.52 -7.42
CA LEU A 134 5.66 -9.76 -6.69
C LEU A 134 4.33 -10.51 -6.79
N SER A 135 3.61 -10.68 -5.70
CA SER A 135 2.33 -11.39 -5.64
C SER A 135 1.31 -10.52 -4.94
N ILE A 136 0.33 -10.05 -5.71
CA ILE A 136 -0.88 -9.40 -5.18
C ILE A 136 -1.82 -10.53 -4.81
N SER A 137 -2.16 -10.65 -3.53
CA SER A 137 -2.93 -11.76 -3.01
C SER A 137 -4.14 -11.28 -2.23
N SER A 138 -5.24 -12.01 -2.25
CA SER A 138 -6.47 -11.63 -1.54
C SER A 138 -7.29 -12.86 -1.16
N PRO A 139 -7.97 -12.87 0.00
CA PRO A 139 -8.98 -13.88 0.28
C PRO A 139 -10.20 -13.80 -0.65
N LEU A 140 -10.38 -12.66 -1.34
CA LEU A 140 -11.46 -12.42 -2.29
C LEU A 140 -10.96 -12.59 -3.73
N VAL A 141 -11.86 -12.97 -4.63
CA VAL A 141 -11.56 -13.01 -6.07
C VAL A 141 -11.46 -11.56 -6.56
N LEU A 142 -10.26 -11.17 -6.98
CA LEU A 142 -10.03 -9.86 -7.59
C LEU A 142 -10.14 -9.94 -9.11
N SER A 143 -10.88 -9.00 -9.70
CA SER A 143 -10.96 -8.82 -11.15
C SER A 143 -9.93 -7.80 -11.61
N ILE A 144 -8.65 -8.15 -11.46
CA ILE A 144 -7.52 -7.30 -11.87
C ILE A 144 -7.48 -7.25 -13.40
N ILE A 145 -7.46 -6.03 -13.94
CA ILE A 145 -7.36 -5.73 -15.36
C ILE A 145 -5.91 -5.51 -15.74
N ASP A 146 -5.21 -4.67 -14.96
CA ASP A 146 -3.84 -4.26 -15.22
C ASP A 146 -3.10 -3.98 -13.90
N VAL A 147 -1.78 -4.18 -13.91
CA VAL A 147 -0.90 -3.87 -12.79
C VAL A 147 0.33 -3.15 -13.32
N GLN A 148 0.51 -1.91 -12.87
CA GLN A 148 1.64 -1.07 -13.23
C GLN A 148 2.60 -1.00 -12.05
N VAL A 149 3.87 -1.28 -12.31
CA VAL A 149 4.92 -1.26 -11.29
C VAL A 149 5.73 0.01 -11.46
N GLU A 150 5.76 0.84 -10.42
CA GLU A 150 6.59 2.03 -10.39
C GLU A 150 7.98 1.68 -9.83
N SER A 151 9.01 2.13 -10.54
CA SER A 151 10.39 1.90 -10.17
C SER A 151 10.91 2.97 -9.22
N CYS A 152 11.86 2.58 -8.37
CA CYS A 152 12.53 3.49 -7.44
C CYS A 152 13.30 4.60 -8.18
N GLY A 153 13.41 5.78 -7.56
CA GLY A 153 14.14 6.93 -8.09
C GLY A 153 15.65 6.74 -8.03
N SER A 154 16.22 6.06 -9.02
CA SER A 154 17.66 6.06 -9.35
C SER A 154 18.62 5.66 -8.23
N ARG A 155 18.76 4.35 -7.98
CA ARG A 155 19.99 3.74 -7.43
C ARG A 155 20.24 2.37 -8.06
N ASN A 156 21.49 2.12 -8.44
CA ASN A 156 21.97 0.79 -8.84
C ASN A 156 21.87 -0.17 -7.64
N LEU A 157 20.71 -0.79 -7.47
CA LEU A 157 20.49 -1.79 -6.43
C LEU A 157 20.99 -3.13 -6.94
N THR A 158 22.29 -3.36 -6.78
CA THR A 158 22.87 -4.70 -6.96
C THR A 158 22.43 -5.54 -5.76
N ILE A 159 21.49 -6.47 -5.96
CA ILE A 159 21.23 -7.51 -4.94
C ILE A 159 22.54 -8.28 -4.76
N PRO A 160 23.11 -8.38 -3.54
CA PRO A 160 24.21 -9.29 -3.29
C PRO A 160 23.71 -10.73 -3.56
N PRO A 161 24.33 -11.49 -4.49
CA PRO A 161 23.84 -12.78 -4.96
C PRO A 161 23.76 -13.87 -3.86
N GLU A 162 24.27 -13.59 -2.65
CA GLU A 162 24.35 -14.56 -1.56
C GLU A 162 23.05 -14.81 -0.79
N ARG A 163 22.01 -13.98 -0.94
CA ARG A 163 20.79 -14.10 -0.11
C ARG A 163 19.82 -15.18 -0.61
N CYS A 164 19.94 -15.60 -1.86
CA CYS A 164 19.15 -16.68 -2.47
C CYS A 164 19.85 -18.04 -2.38
N ARG A 165 20.46 -18.36 -1.22
CA ARG A 165 21.02 -19.71 -1.02
C ARG A 165 19.90 -20.73 -1.06
N THR A 166 20.08 -21.67 -1.97
CA THR A 166 19.16 -22.72 -2.40
C THR A 166 18.69 -23.58 -1.24
N SER A 167 17.53 -23.28 -0.66
CA SER A 167 16.69 -24.34 -0.12
C SER A 167 16.08 -25.07 -1.31
N HIS A 168 16.84 -25.95 -1.96
CA HIS A 168 16.28 -26.90 -2.91
C HIS A 168 15.19 -27.68 -2.17
N PRO A 169 13.90 -27.56 -2.56
CA PRO A 169 12.91 -28.49 -2.07
C PRO A 169 13.34 -29.86 -2.57
N ARG A 170 13.63 -30.79 -1.66
CA ARG A 170 13.75 -32.20 -2.02
C ARG A 170 12.46 -32.55 -2.76
N ARG A 171 12.60 -32.88 -4.06
CA ARG A 171 11.50 -33.33 -4.91
C ARG A 171 10.72 -34.41 -4.18
N HIS A 172 9.51 -34.10 -3.73
CA HIS A 172 8.42 -35.06 -3.65
C HIS A 172 7.10 -34.30 -3.82
N GLY A 173 6.42 -34.59 -4.94
CA GLY A 173 5.04 -34.19 -5.17
C GLY A 173 4.86 -32.78 -5.73
N LYS A 174 4.11 -32.69 -6.84
CA LYS A 174 3.54 -31.45 -7.40
C LYS A 174 2.46 -30.88 -6.47
N GLN A 175 2.74 -30.70 -5.18
CA GLN A 175 1.84 -29.98 -4.29
C GLN A 175 2.20 -28.52 -4.39
N LYS A 176 1.23 -27.69 -4.80
CA LYS A 176 1.35 -26.23 -4.86
C LYS A 176 1.68 -25.74 -3.45
N LEU A 177 2.97 -25.58 -3.16
CA LEU A 177 3.47 -25.36 -1.82
C LEU A 177 2.89 -24.05 -1.30
N ALA A 178 2.34 -24.08 -0.09
CA ALA A 178 1.79 -22.88 0.52
C ALA A 178 2.86 -21.78 0.60
N ILE A 179 2.50 -20.53 0.27
CA ILE A 179 3.42 -19.40 0.48
C ILE A 179 3.47 -19.13 1.96
N ARG A 180 4.70 -19.06 2.50
CA ARG A 180 4.95 -18.54 3.84
C ARG A 180 5.71 -17.23 3.72
N ALA A 181 5.00 -16.14 3.95
CA ALA A 181 5.54 -14.79 3.93
C ALA A 181 5.92 -14.35 5.34
N ARG A 182 7.14 -13.83 5.48
CA ARG A 182 7.63 -13.25 6.73
C ARG A 182 7.48 -11.73 6.69
N ASP A 183 7.06 -11.13 7.79
CA ASP A 183 7.20 -9.70 7.94
C ASP A 183 8.68 -9.35 8.15
N TYR A 184 9.25 -8.55 7.24
CA TYR A 184 10.66 -8.14 7.30
C TYR A 184 10.83 -6.74 7.92
N GLY A 185 9.76 -6.14 8.45
CA GLY A 185 9.88 -5.06 9.42
C GLY A 185 10.89 -5.49 10.47
N ARG A 186 12.07 -4.84 10.45
CA ARG A 186 13.33 -5.19 11.13
C ARG A 186 13.25 -6.41 12.06
N ARG A 187 14.13 -7.37 11.80
CA ARG A 187 14.62 -8.33 12.80
C ARG A 187 15.38 -7.61 13.94
N ARG A 188 14.83 -6.55 14.56
CA ARG A 188 15.00 -6.35 16.00
C ARG A 188 14.36 -7.60 16.58
N ARG A 189 15.12 -8.38 17.34
CA ARG A 189 14.62 -9.61 17.98
C ARG A 189 13.25 -9.30 18.60
N LYS A 190 12.15 -9.71 17.95
CA LYS A 190 10.88 -9.96 18.63
C LYS A 190 11.17 -11.12 19.58
N ARG A 191 11.71 -10.79 20.76
CA ARG A 191 11.09 -11.36 21.94
C ARG A 191 9.67 -10.82 21.82
N SER A 192 8.72 -11.67 21.47
CA SER A 192 7.32 -11.42 21.81
C SER A 192 7.26 -11.39 23.34
N ILE A 193 7.76 -10.30 23.92
CA ILE A 193 7.19 -9.78 25.14
C ILE A 193 5.91 -9.19 24.58
N GLU A 194 4.81 -9.92 24.70
CA GLU A 194 3.50 -9.30 24.77
C GLU A 194 3.70 -8.05 25.62
N TYR A 195 3.54 -6.86 25.03
CA TYR A 195 3.76 -5.61 25.75
C TYR A 195 2.66 -5.55 26.81
N VAL A 196 2.95 -6.07 28.00
CA VAL A 196 1.99 -6.13 29.09
C VAL A 196 1.84 -4.70 29.57
N LEU A 197 0.69 -4.12 29.21
CA LEU A 197 0.31 -2.79 29.60
C LEU A 197 0.21 -2.72 31.14
N PRO A 198 1.11 -1.99 31.83
CA PRO A 198 1.00 -1.88 33.27
C PRO A 198 -0.22 -1.04 33.62
N ALA A 199 -0.93 -1.40 34.69
CA ALA A 199 -2.03 -0.57 35.19
C ALA A 199 -1.55 0.82 35.65
N VAL A 200 -0.28 0.92 36.09
CA VAL A 200 0.34 2.16 36.57
C VAL A 200 1.77 2.27 36.05
N TYR A 201 2.10 3.38 35.39
CA TYR A 201 3.48 3.80 35.13
C TYR A 201 3.97 4.60 36.33
N ARG A 202 4.95 4.05 37.04
CA ARG A 202 5.51 4.61 38.27
C ARG A 202 6.75 5.45 38.03
N ALA A 203 6.94 6.48 38.84
CA ALA A 203 8.09 7.39 38.71
C ALA A 203 9.44 6.69 38.97
N ASP A 204 9.48 5.70 39.85
CA ASP A 204 10.69 4.97 40.25
C ASP A 204 11.29 4.08 39.14
N ALA A 205 10.48 3.71 38.15
CA ALA A 205 10.87 2.95 36.97
C ALA A 205 10.85 3.80 35.67
N SER A 206 10.70 5.12 35.79
CA SER A 206 10.88 6.06 34.69
C SER A 206 12.37 6.12 34.27
N PRO A 207 12.70 6.18 32.97
CA PRO A 207 11.81 6.29 31.81
C PRO A 207 11.31 4.94 31.29
N TYR A 208 10.12 4.94 30.68
CA TYR A 208 9.56 3.76 30.02
C TYR A 208 9.70 3.85 28.50
N ASP A 209 10.18 2.76 27.89
CA ASP A 209 10.21 2.63 26.44
C ASP A 209 8.93 1.98 25.92
N ILE A 210 8.29 2.65 24.98
CA ILE A 210 7.08 2.23 24.26
C ILE A 210 7.48 1.95 22.81
N PRO A 211 7.99 0.74 22.50
CA PRO A 211 8.62 0.48 21.20
C PRO A 211 7.61 0.24 20.06
N VAL A 212 6.31 0.15 20.36
CA VAL A 212 5.24 -0.19 19.42
C VAL A 212 3.97 0.58 19.74
N ASP A 213 3.05 0.66 18.78
CA ASP A 213 1.69 1.18 19.02
C ASP A 213 0.95 0.30 20.02
N VAL A 214 0.28 0.93 20.97
CA VAL A 214 -0.32 0.26 22.12
C VAL A 214 -1.78 0.67 22.26
N VAL A 215 -2.65 -0.33 22.39
CA VAL A 215 -4.10 -0.12 22.54
C VAL A 215 -4.48 -0.20 24.01
N ILE A 216 -5.13 0.85 24.53
CA ILE A 216 -5.77 0.82 25.84
C ILE A 216 -7.23 0.41 25.63
N PRO A 217 -7.63 -0.83 25.92
CA PRO A 217 -8.99 -1.31 25.65
C PRO A 217 -10.00 -0.63 26.57
N SER A 218 -11.28 -0.69 26.21
CA SER A 218 -12.37 0.04 26.87
C SER A 218 -12.61 -0.35 28.33
N ASP A 219 -12.17 -1.53 28.75
CA ASP A 219 -12.27 -2.05 30.12
C ASP A 219 -11.02 -1.76 30.98
N ARG A 220 -10.07 -0.97 30.48
CA ARG A 220 -8.82 -0.66 31.16
C ARG A 220 -8.69 0.81 31.53
N THR A 221 -8.12 1.03 32.71
CA THR A 221 -7.64 2.32 33.18
C THR A 221 -6.14 2.23 33.41
N ILE A 222 -5.41 3.21 32.88
CA ILE A 222 -3.96 3.33 32.99
C ILE A 222 -3.65 4.64 33.69
N VAL A 223 -2.78 4.59 34.68
CA VAL A 223 -2.35 5.78 35.43
C VAL A 223 -0.88 6.05 35.17
N VAL A 224 -0.53 7.28 34.85
CA VAL A 224 0.85 7.76 34.72
C VAL A 224 1.12 8.67 35.93
N GLU A 225 2.04 8.26 36.79
CA GLU A 225 2.46 9.04 37.96
C GLU A 225 3.20 10.33 37.56
N PRO A 226 3.26 11.35 38.45
CA PRO A 226 4.06 12.54 38.22
C PRO A 226 5.55 12.19 37.95
N CYS A 227 6.27 13.05 37.21
CA CYS A 227 7.68 12.86 36.84
C CYS A 227 8.00 11.63 35.96
N VAL A 228 6.99 10.95 35.40
CA VAL A 228 7.22 9.87 34.44
C VAL A 228 7.56 10.42 33.06
N THR A 229 8.54 9.80 32.40
CA THR A 229 8.85 10.01 30.99
C THR A 229 8.52 8.73 30.22
N LEU A 230 7.66 8.85 29.21
CA LEU A 230 7.33 7.80 28.25
C LEU A 230 8.02 8.11 26.90
N ARG A 231 8.90 7.21 26.46
CA ARG A 231 9.66 7.33 25.22
C ARG A 231 9.08 6.43 24.15
N PHE A 232 8.57 6.99 23.07
CA PHE A 232 7.88 6.26 22.02
C PHE A 232 8.81 5.98 20.84
N GLY A 233 8.87 4.73 20.41
CA GLY A 233 9.54 4.35 19.17
C GLY A 233 8.91 5.00 17.94
N ASP A 234 9.58 4.88 16.80
CA ASP A 234 9.06 5.39 15.52
C ASP A 234 7.66 4.81 15.23
N GLU A 235 6.69 5.69 14.98
CA GLU A 235 5.27 5.36 14.75
C GLU A 235 4.55 4.67 15.94
N ALA A 236 5.16 4.64 17.13
CA ALA A 236 4.51 4.18 18.35
C ALA A 236 3.64 5.28 18.97
N GLY A 237 2.55 4.90 19.61
CA GLY A 237 1.63 5.79 20.30
C GLY A 237 0.67 5.03 21.18
N PHE A 238 -0.32 5.74 21.71
CA PHE A 238 -1.46 5.10 22.36
C PHE A 238 -2.73 5.34 21.57
N THR A 239 -3.48 4.27 21.30
CA THR A 239 -4.87 4.33 20.87
C THR A 239 -5.75 4.02 22.07
N ILE A 240 -6.50 5.02 22.55
CA ILE A 240 -7.26 4.95 23.79
C ILE A 240 -8.75 4.67 23.49
N HIS A 241 -9.22 3.49 23.90
CA HIS A 241 -10.64 3.14 24.03
C HIS A 241 -11.10 3.17 25.49
N GLY A 242 -10.20 2.97 26.45
CA GLY A 242 -10.46 3.03 27.89
C GLY A 242 -10.14 4.37 28.51
N VAL A 243 -9.46 4.36 29.66
CA VAL A 243 -9.10 5.57 30.41
C VAL A 243 -7.59 5.67 30.58
N LEU A 244 -7.03 6.85 30.28
CA LEU A 244 -5.64 7.19 30.55
C LEU A 244 -5.58 8.41 31.48
N ILE A 245 -5.09 8.22 32.69
CA ILE A 245 -4.95 9.26 33.71
C ILE A 245 -3.49 9.70 33.73
N VAL A 246 -3.23 10.99 33.52
CA VAL A 246 -1.88 11.57 33.50
C VAL A 246 -1.76 12.53 34.67
N ASN A 247 -1.18 12.07 35.77
CA ASN A 247 -1.04 12.84 37.01
C ASN A 247 0.22 13.71 37.00
N GLY A 248 0.48 14.43 35.91
CA GLY A 248 1.51 15.46 35.89
C GLY A 248 1.12 16.63 36.79
N THR A 249 2.08 17.47 37.14
CA THR A 249 1.82 18.83 37.63
C THR A 249 2.86 19.77 37.04
N LYS A 250 2.66 21.10 37.17
CA LYS A 250 3.67 22.07 36.70
C LYS A 250 5.05 21.87 37.35
N SER A 251 5.11 21.45 38.61
CA SER A 251 6.36 21.18 39.33
C SER A 251 6.88 19.75 39.14
N ALA A 252 6.04 18.82 38.67
CA ALA A 252 6.38 17.42 38.45
C ALA A 252 5.69 16.92 37.15
N PRO A 253 6.16 17.37 35.97
CA PRO A 253 5.49 17.10 34.70
C PRO A 253 5.62 15.63 34.29
N VAL A 254 4.65 15.15 33.51
CA VAL A 254 4.78 13.90 32.75
C VAL A 254 5.22 14.26 31.32
N ASN A 255 6.24 13.57 30.83
CA ASN A 255 6.80 13.83 29.50
C ASN A 255 6.48 12.69 28.54
N PHE A 256 6.00 13.05 27.35
CA PHE A 256 5.83 12.14 26.22
C PHE A 256 6.80 12.59 25.13
N GLU A 257 7.76 11.74 24.76
CA GLU A 257 8.81 12.10 23.80
C GLU A 257 9.10 10.98 22.80
N PRO A 258 9.54 11.30 21.58
CA PRO A 258 10.02 10.28 20.65
C PRO A 258 11.40 9.76 21.09
N GLU A 259 11.62 8.45 20.99
CA GLU A 259 12.96 7.83 21.04
C GLU A 259 13.74 8.11 19.73
N GLY A 260 13.02 8.33 18.62
CA GLY A 260 13.55 8.59 17.28
C GLY A 260 13.12 9.94 16.70
N SER A 261 12.67 9.95 15.44
CA SER A 261 12.34 11.21 14.76
C SER A 261 10.94 11.73 15.08
N GLN A 262 9.98 10.83 15.26
CA GLN A 262 8.58 11.17 15.54
C GLN A 262 7.87 10.01 16.25
N TRP A 263 6.81 10.33 16.97
CA TRP A 263 5.89 9.35 17.57
C TRP A 263 4.48 9.64 17.08
N LYS A 264 3.60 8.63 17.08
CA LYS A 264 2.24 8.69 16.54
C LYS A 264 1.32 9.63 17.32
N GLY A 265 1.64 9.91 18.57
CA GLY A 265 0.80 10.72 19.46
C GLY A 265 -0.17 9.86 20.30
N LEU A 266 -1.13 10.54 20.90
CA LEU A 266 -2.26 9.94 21.61
C LEU A 266 -3.51 10.05 20.73
N GLU A 267 -4.11 8.93 20.39
CA GLU A 267 -5.30 8.84 19.53
C GLU A 267 -6.52 8.43 20.35
N PHE A 268 -7.58 9.25 20.27
CA PHE A 268 -8.81 9.08 21.02
C PHE A 268 -9.91 8.61 20.10
N ILE A 269 -10.35 7.35 20.25
CA ILE A 269 -11.46 6.81 19.46
C ILE A 269 -12.75 6.91 20.27
N ASN A 270 -12.79 6.29 21.46
CA ASN A 270 -13.90 6.34 22.42
C ASN A 270 -13.41 6.46 23.87
N GLY A 271 -12.12 6.77 24.05
CA GLY A 271 -11.47 6.80 25.35
C GLY A 271 -11.48 8.18 26.01
N THR A 272 -11.17 8.19 27.31
CA THR A 272 -11.05 9.43 28.11
C THR A 272 -9.62 9.63 28.56
N VAL A 273 -9.12 10.87 28.48
CA VAL A 273 -7.90 11.29 29.18
C VAL A 273 -8.25 12.28 30.27
N VAL A 274 -7.68 12.07 31.45
CA VAL A 274 -7.75 13.00 32.58
C VAL A 274 -6.33 13.48 32.85
N MET A 275 -6.11 14.80 32.77
CA MET A 275 -4.81 15.43 33.04
C MET A 275 -4.95 16.35 34.25
N TYR A 276 -3.96 16.31 35.14
CA TYR A 276 -3.85 17.16 36.32
C TYR A 276 -2.68 18.16 36.21
#